data_AF-A0A1G5EXX5-F1
#
_entry.id   AF-A0A1G5EXX5-F1
#
_cell.length_a   1.000
_cell.length_b   1.000
_cell.length_c   1.000
_cell.angle_alpha   90.00
_cell.angle_beta   90.00
_cell.angle_gamma   90.00
#
_symmetry.space_group_name_H-M   'P 1'
#
loop_
_entity.id
_entity.type
_entity.pdbx_description
1 polymer ?
#
loop_
_entity_poly.entity_id
_entity_poly.type
_entity_poly.pdbx_seq_one_letter_code
_entity_poly.pdbx_strand_id
1 'polypeptide(L)' 'MNNNDGDHSAEEALKNYRNAATRIREGNWISAEDIDELIMLLSVYVDHPESDEDVRLELVKEHQQIYERFYEQNNA' A
#
# COMPACT_ATOMS: atom_id res chain seq x y z
N MET A 1 -32.16 -6.53 -3.80
CA MET A 1 -31.08 -5.53 -3.70
C MET A 1 -29.80 -6.33 -3.67
N ASN A 2 -28.94 -6.19 -4.69
CA ASN A 2 -27.72 -6.98 -4.84
C ASN A 2 -26.64 -6.38 -3.92
N ASN A 3 -26.13 -7.20 -3.00
CA ASN A 3 -24.99 -6.85 -2.15
C ASN A 3 -23.72 -6.95 -3.00
N ASN A 4 -23.23 -5.82 -3.50
CA ASN A 4 -22.02 -5.74 -4.34
C ASN A 4 -21.04 -4.67 -3.83
N ASP A 5 -21.17 -4.24 -2.57
CA ASP A 5 -20.35 -3.17 -1.99
C ASP A 5 -19.02 -3.67 -1.39
N GLY A 6 -18.85 -4.98 -1.17
CA GLY A 6 -17.62 -5.57 -0.64
C GLY A 6 -16.47 -5.58 -1.65
N ASP A 7 -16.74 -6.07 -2.87
CA ASP A 7 -15.71 -6.28 -3.91
C ASP A 7 -15.00 -4.99 -4.35
N HIS A 8 -15.66 -3.84 -4.30
CA HIS A 8 -15.03 -2.60 -4.74
C HIS A 8 -13.98 -2.06 -3.77
N SER A 9 -14.09 -2.35 -2.47
CA SER A 9 -13.24 -1.71 -1.45
C SER A 9 -11.82 -2.28 -1.40
N ALA A 10 -11.64 -3.60 -1.52
CA ALA A 10 -10.32 -4.22 -1.62
C ALA A 10 -9.62 -3.87 -2.95
N GLU A 11 -10.33 -3.94 -4.08
CA GLU A 11 -9.77 -3.59 -5.39
C GLU A 11 -9.37 -2.12 -5.47
N GLU A 12 -10.18 -1.23 -4.90
CA GLU A 12 -9.87 0.19 -4.81
C GLU A 12 -8.66 0.45 -3.90
N ALA A 13 -8.58 -0.21 -2.73
CA ALA A 13 -7.42 -0.13 -1.85
C ALA A 13 -6.14 -0.60 -2.54
N LEU A 14 -6.19 -1.73 -3.26
CA LEU A 14 -5.06 -2.25 -4.05
C LEU A 14 -4.61 -1.26 -5.12
N LYS A 15 -5.57 -0.71 -5.87
CA LYS A 15 -5.30 0.28 -6.93
C LYS A 15 -4.66 1.54 -6.34
N ASN A 16 -5.20 2.05 -5.24
CA ASN A 16 -4.70 3.24 -4.57
C ASN A 16 -3.31 3.00 -3.99
N TYR A 17 -3.08 1.84 -3.37
CA TYR A 17 -1.76 1.45 -2.88
C TYR A 17 -0.72 1.45 -4.01
N ARG A 18 -1.01 0.79 -5.14
CA ARG A 18 -0.09 0.72 -6.28
C ARG A 18 0.20 2.10 -6.88
N ASN A 19 -0.79 2.99 -6.93
CA ASN A 19 -0.60 4.36 -7.39
C ASN A 19 0.31 5.16 -6.43
N ALA A 20 0.05 5.07 -5.12
CA ALA A 20 0.86 5.72 -4.10
C ALA A 20 2.31 5.19 -4.13
N ALA A 21 2.49 3.87 -4.13
CA ALA A 21 3.81 3.22 -4.19
C ALA A 21 4.60 3.62 -5.45
N THR A 22 3.92 3.72 -6.60
CA THR A 22 4.54 4.20 -7.85
C THR A 22 5.00 5.65 -7.73
N ARG A 23 4.11 6.55 -7.26
CA ARG A 23 4.45 7.96 -7.03
C ARG A 23 5.66 8.10 -6.09
N ILE A 24 5.69 7.33 -5.00
CA ILE A 24 6.77 7.37 -4.00
C ILE A 24 8.09 6.85 -4.58
N ARG A 25 8.06 5.77 -5.38
CA ARG A 25 9.26 5.24 -6.03
C ARG A 25 9.86 6.23 -7.02
N GLU A 26 9.02 6.87 -7.83
CA GLU A 26 9.44 7.86 -8.83
C GLU A 26 9.85 9.20 -8.18
N GLY A 27 9.38 9.47 -6.96
CA GLY A 27 9.77 10.63 -6.17
C GLY A 27 11.22 10.54 -5.67
N ASN A 28 11.87 11.70 -5.54
CA ASN A 28 13.24 11.79 -4.99
C ASN A 28 13.27 11.70 -3.45
N TRP A 29 12.20 12.13 -2.79
CA TRP A 29 12.09 12.22 -1.34
C TRP A 29 10.85 11.47 -0.86
N ILE A 30 11.01 10.66 0.18
CA ILE A 30 9.90 9.97 0.85
C ILE A 30 9.56 10.71 2.14
N SER A 31 8.31 11.15 2.29
CA SER A 31 7.83 11.80 3.51
C SER A 31 7.24 10.80 4.51
N ALA A 32 7.06 11.21 5.78
CA ALA A 32 6.34 10.40 6.75
C ALA A 32 4.86 10.19 6.34
N GLU A 33 4.24 11.20 5.73
CA GLU A 33 2.87 11.13 5.22
C GLU A 33 2.72 10.08 4.10
N ASP A 34 3.75 9.92 3.25
CA ASP A 34 3.77 8.86 2.24
C ASP A 34 3.77 7.45 2.88
N ILE A 35 4.49 7.28 4.00
CA ILE A 35 4.53 6.00 4.72
C ILE A 35 3.17 5.74 5.39
N ASP A 36 2.59 6.75 6.04
CA ASP A 36 1.28 6.64 6.68
C ASP A 36 0.17 6.31 5.65
N GLU A 37 0.22 6.92 4.46
CA GLU A 37 -0.69 6.62 3.35
C GLU A 37 -0.58 5.15 2.92
N LEU A 38 0.64 4.63 2.74
CA LEU A 38 0.85 3.23 2.38
C LEU A 38 0.38 2.26 3.46
N ILE A 39 0.61 2.57 4.74
CA ILE A 39 0.16 1.73 5.86
C ILE A 39 -1.36 1.65 5.89
N MET A 40 -2.04 2.79 5.74
CA MET A 40 -3.50 2.85 5.71
C MET A 40 -4.07 2.01 4.56
N LEU A 41 -3.56 2.19 3.33
CA LEU A 41 -4.04 1.48 2.15
C LEU A 41 -3.76 -0.03 2.22
N LEU A 42 -2.59 -0.41 2.73
CA LEU A 42 -2.24 -1.82 2.94
C LEU A 42 -3.13 -2.47 4.01
N SER A 43 -3.39 -1.77 5.12
CA SER A 43 -4.25 -2.27 6.20
C SER A 43 -5.66 -2.54 5.70
N VAL A 44 -6.24 -1.60 4.94
CA VAL A 44 -7.55 -1.80 4.30
C VAL A 44 -7.52 -3.06 3.45
N TYR A 45 -6.56 -3.19 2.51
CA TYR A 45 -6.50 -4.36 1.63
C TYR A 45 -6.36 -5.68 2.40
N VAL A 46 -5.49 -5.73 3.42
CA VAL A 46 -5.23 -6.94 4.21
C VAL A 46 -6.42 -7.35 5.08
N ASP A 47 -7.20 -6.39 5.58
CA ASP A 47 -8.38 -6.64 6.42
C ASP A 47 -9.57 -7.20 5.62
N HIS A 48 -9.55 -7.09 4.29
CA HIS A 48 -10.59 -7.64 3.43
C HIS A 48 -10.46 -9.17 3.28
N PRO A 49 -11.50 -9.97 3.62
CA PRO A 49 -11.45 -11.43 3.56
C PRO A 49 -11.27 -11.97 2.13
N GLU A 50 -11.65 -11.19 1.12
CA GLU A 50 -11.49 -11.46 -0.31
C GLU A 50 -10.10 -11.13 -0.86
N SER A 51 -9.21 -10.54 -0.06
CA SER A 51 -7.85 -10.22 -0.52
C SER A 51 -7.05 -11.47 -0.86
N ASP A 52 -6.27 -11.38 -1.94
CA ASP A 52 -5.45 -12.48 -2.44
C ASP A 52 -4.16 -12.57 -1.61
N GLU A 53 -3.82 -13.77 -1.13
CA GLU A 53 -2.65 -13.98 -0.26
C GLU A 53 -1.33 -13.65 -0.95
N ASP A 54 -1.17 -14.04 -2.22
CA ASP A 54 0.05 -13.78 -2.97
C ASP A 54 0.18 -12.27 -3.20
N VAL A 55 -0.93 -11.60 -3.51
CA VAL A 55 -0.94 -10.13 -3.63
C VAL A 55 -0.60 -9.48 -2.30
N ARG A 56 -1.18 -9.91 -1.16
CA ARG A 56 -0.83 -9.37 0.16
C ARG A 56 0.67 -9.49 0.43
N LEU A 57 1.28 -10.65 0.15
CA LEU A 57 2.71 -10.88 0.34
C LEU A 57 3.57 -10.00 -0.58
N GLU A 58 3.15 -9.77 -1.82
CA GLU A 58 3.82 -8.83 -2.73
C GLU A 58 3.77 -7.39 -2.21
N LEU A 59 2.60 -6.92 -1.77
CA LEU A 59 2.44 -5.57 -1.25
C LEU A 59 3.25 -5.34 0.03
N VAL A 60 3.28 -6.30 0.95
CA VAL A 60 4.11 -6.22 2.18
C VAL A 60 5.59 -6.10 1.85
N LYS A 61 6.09 -6.88 0.89
CA LYS A 61 7.48 -6.79 0.42
C LYS A 61 7.78 -5.43 -0.21
N GLU A 62 6.87 -4.92 -1.04
CA GLU A 62 7.00 -3.60 -1.65
C GLU A 62 6.99 -2.49 -0.58
N HIS A 63 6.11 -2.58 0.41
CA HIS A 63 6.06 -1.65 1.54
C HIS A 63 7.40 -1.62 2.30
N GLN A 64 7.94 -2.81 2.60
CA GLN A 64 9.21 -2.92 3.32
C GLN A 64 10.37 -2.25 2.57
N GLN A 65 10.46 -2.45 1.24
CA GLN A 65 11.50 -1.81 0.42
C GLN A 65 11.39 -0.27 0.43
N ILE A 66 10.17 0.27 0.40
CA ILE A 66 9.93 1.71 0.49
C ILE A 66 10.31 2.23 1.88
N TYR A 67 9.93 1.50 2.94
CA TYR A 67 10.25 1.87 4.31
C TYR A 67 11.75 1.86 4.59
N GLU A 68 12.48 0.85 4.10
CA GLU A 68 13.95 0.77 4.21
C GLU A 68 14.61 2.00 3.55
N ARG A 69 14.17 2.38 2.34
CA ARG A 69 14.67 3.59 1.67
C ARG A 69 14.34 4.87 2.46
N PHE A 70 13.15 4.98 3.03
CA PHE A 70 12.77 6.09 3.91
C PHE A 70 13.68 6.16 5.14
N TYR A 71 13.95 5.01 5.77
CA TYR A 71 14.81 4.93 6.94
C TYR A 71 16.25 5.34 6.61
N GLU A 72 16.82 4.84 5.52
CA GLU A 72 18.15 5.22 5.03
C GLU A 72 18.25 6.72 4.75
N GLN A 73 17.24 7.30 4.09
CA GLN A 73 17.19 8.74 3.78
C GLN A 73 17.23 9.63 5.03
N ASN A 74 16.65 9.19 6.15
CA ASN A 74 16.53 9.98 7.38
C ASN A 74 17.64 9.70 8.41
N ASN A 75 18.47 8.68 8.20
CA ASN A 75 19.54 8.27 9.12
C ASN A 75 20.94 8.25 8.48
N ALA A 76 21.07 8.59 7.20
CA ALA A 76 22.34 8.84 6.51
C ALA A 76 22.85 10.27 6.78
#